data_AF-F6GD10-F1
#
_entry.id   AF-F6GD10-F1
#
_cell.length_a   1.000
_cell.length_b   1.000
_cell.length_c   1.000
_cell.angle_alpha   90.00
_cell.angle_beta   90.00
_cell.angle_gamma   90.00
#
_symmetry.space_group_name_H-M   'P 1'
#
loop_
_entity.id
_entity.type
_entity.pdbx_description
1 polymer ?
#
loop_
_entity_poly.entity_id
_entity_poly.type
_entity_poly.pdbx_seq_one_letter_code
_entity_poly.pdbx_strand_id
1 'polypeptide(L)'
;MNYIKIFAISILLFSCSENKNTTTDLEKIGLTGQVKSLKFEHTKNEKEDENSFYIDNEFYFNENGMISEQNQYSSEGLLHFHSFNYDEKNLLISKTYFNGSREFVSKSKIENVLNKKRKLIMQSEYRALGNSLTDSINLKYSVFPYQITEFLYDSNWNLIKFNVYDRFSSNIKDVTELNNGKIVKNSIVVIEDGEIFSESIYDCVKYDSKKNCIRYKATGIDSTESFINARIEYYK
;
A
#
# COMPACT_ATOMS: atom_id res chain seq x y z
N MET A 1 40.92 47.14 23.50
CA MET A 1 41.39 45.77 23.85
C MET A 1 40.53 45.27 25.00
N ASN A 2 39.92 44.09 25.02
CA ASN A 2 39.65 43.05 24.04
C ASN A 2 38.36 42.36 24.53
N TYR A 3 37.47 42.03 23.60
CA TYR A 3 36.26 41.26 23.86
C TYR A 3 36.64 39.84 24.25
N ILE A 4 36.12 39.34 25.39
CA ILE A 4 36.12 37.90 25.68
C ILE A 4 34.74 37.36 25.31
N LYS A 5 34.68 36.72 24.14
CA LYS A 5 33.60 35.83 23.73
C LYS A 5 33.73 34.54 24.54
N ILE A 6 32.73 34.24 25.37
CA ILE A 6 32.59 32.89 25.93
C ILE A 6 31.97 32.02 24.85
N PHE A 7 32.78 31.07 24.39
CA PHE A 7 32.44 30.06 23.40
C PHE A 7 31.51 29.04 24.06
N ALA A 8 30.25 29.01 23.65
CA ALA A 8 29.35 27.93 24.01
C ALA A 8 29.81 26.66 23.30
N ILE A 9 30.18 25.63 24.05
CA ILE A 9 30.37 24.28 23.51
C ILE A 9 28.98 23.79 23.12
N SER A 10 28.64 23.95 21.84
CA SER A 10 27.56 23.22 21.21
C SER A 10 27.93 21.74 21.29
N ILE A 11 27.29 21.02 22.19
CA ILE A 11 27.19 19.56 22.11
C ILE A 11 26.49 19.29 20.78
N LEU A 12 27.28 18.98 19.76
CA LEU A 12 26.84 18.27 18.57
C LEU A 12 26.31 16.92 19.09
N LEU A 13 25.04 16.89 19.44
CA LEU A 13 24.25 15.69 19.28
C LEU A 13 24.32 15.40 17.79
N PHE A 14 25.33 14.63 17.38
CA PHE A 14 25.17 13.73 16.26
C PHE A 14 24.00 12.83 16.66
N SER A 15 22.79 13.32 16.43
CA SER A 15 21.66 12.43 16.24
C SER A 15 22.17 11.48 15.16
N CYS A 16 22.35 10.22 15.55
CA CYS A 16 22.25 9.15 14.59
C CYS A 16 20.86 9.33 14.01
N SER A 17 20.75 10.11 12.93
CA SER A 17 19.65 10.02 12.01
C SER A 17 19.81 8.62 11.43
N GLU A 18 19.25 7.64 12.13
CA GLU A 18 18.89 6.39 11.48
C GLU A 18 17.99 6.81 10.33
N ASN A 19 18.55 6.78 9.12
CA ASN A 19 17.85 7.19 7.91
C ASN A 19 16.60 6.31 7.81
N LYS A 20 15.45 6.88 8.19
CA LYS A 20 14.13 6.27 8.04
C LYS A 20 13.94 5.88 6.58
N ASN A 21 13.20 4.81 6.33
CA ASN A 21 12.73 4.59 4.97
C ASN A 21 11.87 5.79 4.58
N THR A 22 12.34 6.56 3.60
CA THR A 22 11.69 7.82 3.24
C THR A 22 10.46 7.61 2.40
N THR A 23 10.27 6.41 1.82
CA THR A 23 9.14 6.13 0.93
C THR A 23 7.92 5.72 1.75
N THR A 24 6.98 6.66 1.91
CA THR A 24 5.72 6.45 2.64
C THR A 24 4.75 5.59 1.84
N ASP A 25 3.70 5.06 2.46
CA ASP A 25 2.68 4.32 1.71
C ASP A 25 1.88 5.21 0.77
N LEU A 26 1.64 6.47 1.17
CA LEU A 26 1.04 7.48 0.28
C LEU A 26 1.84 7.63 -1.03
N GLU A 27 3.16 7.75 -0.93
CA GLU A 27 4.02 7.85 -2.12
C GLU A 27 3.99 6.58 -2.98
N LYS A 28 3.91 5.40 -2.36
CA LYS A 28 3.79 4.12 -3.10
C LYS A 28 2.50 4.06 -3.90
N ILE A 29 1.40 4.59 -3.37
CA ILE A 29 0.10 4.61 -4.06
C ILE A 29 -0.17 5.91 -4.83
N GLY A 30 0.85 6.76 -4.99
CA GLY A 30 0.79 7.98 -5.80
C GLY A 30 -0.08 9.10 -5.23
N LEU A 31 -0.30 9.12 -3.92
CA LEU A 31 -0.98 10.21 -3.21
C LEU A 31 0.02 11.25 -2.69
N THR A 32 -0.42 12.50 -2.70
CA THR A 32 0.34 13.65 -2.20
C THR A 32 -0.42 14.39 -1.10
N GLY A 33 0.32 15.07 -0.23
CA GLY A 33 -0.24 15.82 0.90
C GLY A 33 -0.49 14.96 2.15
N GLN A 34 -1.06 15.57 3.19
CA GLN A 34 -1.39 14.90 4.44
C GLN A 34 -2.76 14.23 4.34
N VAL A 35 -2.83 13.14 3.59
CA VAL A 35 -4.05 12.34 3.46
C VAL A 35 -4.31 11.61 4.77
N LYS A 36 -5.54 11.69 5.25
CA LYS A 36 -6.07 10.98 6.42
C LYS A 36 -6.75 9.68 6.01
N SER A 37 -7.55 9.71 4.94
CA SER A 37 -8.19 8.51 4.40
C SER A 37 -8.43 8.59 2.89
N LEU A 38 -8.51 7.42 2.26
CA LEU A 38 -8.88 7.20 0.86
C LEU A 38 -9.93 6.09 0.80
N LYS A 39 -11.13 6.39 0.30
CA LYS A 39 -12.18 5.41 0.06
C LYS A 39 -12.47 5.30 -1.43
N PHE A 40 -12.47 4.09 -1.95
CA PHE A 40 -12.96 3.80 -3.29
C PHE A 40 -14.46 3.51 -3.24
N GLU A 41 -15.21 4.14 -4.13
CA GLU A 41 -16.66 4.02 -4.24
C GLU A 41 -16.99 3.66 -5.70
N HIS A 42 -17.49 2.45 -5.89
CA HIS A 42 -17.99 2.02 -7.19
C HIS A 42 -19.31 2.72 -7.51
N THR A 43 -19.35 3.43 -8.64
CA THR A 43 -20.62 3.92 -9.20
C THR A 43 -21.27 2.78 -9.97
N LYS A 44 -22.35 2.18 -9.42
CA LYS A 44 -23.18 1.22 -10.17
C LYS A 44 -23.70 1.89 -11.44
N ASN A 45 -23.39 1.33 -12.60
CA ASN A 45 -24.09 1.70 -13.83
C ASN A 45 -25.51 1.10 -13.78
N GLU A 46 -26.53 1.83 -14.24
CA GLU A 46 -27.94 1.39 -14.27
C GLU A 46 -28.21 0.10 -15.08
N LYS A 47 -27.19 -0.48 -15.71
CA LYS A 47 -27.26 -1.70 -16.55
C LYS A 47 -26.50 -2.91 -15.98
N GLU A 48 -25.92 -2.81 -14.79
CA GLU A 48 -25.23 -3.94 -14.17
C GLU A 48 -26.24 -4.86 -13.46
N ASP A 49 -26.13 -6.17 -13.73
CA ASP A 49 -26.92 -7.22 -13.09
C ASP A 49 -26.94 -7.07 -11.57
N GLU A 50 -28.10 -7.31 -10.94
CA GLU A 50 -28.28 -7.26 -9.48
C GLU A 50 -27.32 -8.19 -8.69
N ASN A 51 -26.58 -9.06 -9.38
CA ASN A 51 -25.66 -10.06 -8.82
C ASN A 51 -24.16 -9.69 -8.86
N SER A 52 -23.78 -8.48 -9.26
CA SER A 52 -22.37 -8.06 -9.25
C SER A 52 -21.86 -7.80 -7.81
N PHE A 53 -20.98 -8.68 -7.30
CA PHE A 53 -20.34 -8.53 -5.98
C PHE A 53 -19.14 -7.57 -6.09
N TYR A 54 -19.23 -6.42 -5.43
CA TYR A 54 -18.13 -5.45 -5.35
C TYR A 54 -17.54 -5.41 -3.94
N ILE A 55 -16.21 -5.28 -3.87
CA ILE A 55 -15.50 -5.03 -2.61
C ILE A 55 -14.93 -3.61 -2.64
N ASP A 56 -15.54 -2.71 -1.87
CA ASP A 56 -15.02 -1.37 -1.66
C ASP A 56 -13.90 -1.41 -0.62
N ASN A 57 -12.82 -0.67 -0.89
CA ASN A 57 -11.69 -0.55 0.03
C ASN A 57 -11.61 0.89 0.55
N GLU A 58 -11.36 1.01 1.85
CA GLU A 58 -11.06 2.26 2.52
C GLU A 58 -9.74 2.12 3.28
N PHE A 59 -8.84 3.06 3.07
CA PHE A 59 -7.54 3.11 3.71
C PHE A 59 -7.48 4.32 4.63
N TYR A 60 -6.96 4.11 5.84
CA TYR A 60 -6.61 5.17 6.78
C TYR A 60 -5.10 5.28 6.87
N PHE A 61 -4.62 6.51 6.93
CA PHE A 61 -3.20 6.82 7.02
C PHE A 61 -2.93 7.54 8.34
N ASN A 62 -1.74 7.34 8.90
CA ASN A 62 -1.25 8.15 10.01
C ASN A 62 -0.59 9.44 9.49
N GLU A 63 -0.23 10.35 10.41
CA GLU A 63 0.40 11.64 10.06
C GLU A 63 1.74 11.51 9.32
N ASN A 64 2.38 10.35 9.39
CA ASN A 64 3.62 10.05 8.65
C ASN A 64 3.36 9.47 7.25
N GLY A 65 2.11 9.37 6.81
CA GLY A 65 1.74 8.85 5.49
C GLY A 65 1.83 7.32 5.36
N MET A 66 1.82 6.59 6.47
CA MET A 66 1.77 5.12 6.47
C MET A 66 0.33 4.65 6.66
N ILE A 67 -0.07 3.58 5.98
CA ILE A 67 -1.40 2.98 6.16
C ILE A 67 -1.47 2.47 7.59
N SER A 68 -2.45 2.89 8.38
CA SER A 68 -2.71 2.37 9.73
C SER A 68 -3.78 1.28 9.71
N GLU A 69 -4.79 1.43 8.86
CA GLU A 69 -5.93 0.52 8.75
C GLU A 69 -6.44 0.44 7.30
N GLN A 70 -6.94 -0.74 6.92
CA GLN A 70 -7.71 -0.96 5.69
C GLN A 70 -9.03 -1.63 6.04
N ASN A 71 -10.14 -1.07 5.59
CA ASN A 71 -11.47 -1.66 5.69
C ASN A 71 -11.94 -2.17 4.32
N GLN A 72 -12.56 -3.33 4.31
CA GLN A 72 -13.15 -3.95 3.12
C GLN A 72 -14.65 -4.11 3.31
N TYR A 73 -15.43 -3.55 2.40
CA TYR A 73 -16.89 -3.56 2.48
C TYR A 73 -17.48 -4.33 1.29
N SER A 74 -18.55 -5.06 1.54
CA SER A 74 -19.49 -5.51 0.50
C SER A 74 -20.75 -4.64 0.53
N SER A 75 -21.70 -4.94 -0.36
CA SER A 75 -23.05 -4.37 -0.29
C SER A 75 -23.77 -4.63 1.04
N GLU A 76 -23.39 -5.68 1.78
CA GLU A 76 -24.01 -6.05 3.06
C GLU A 76 -23.33 -5.40 4.27
N GLY A 77 -22.19 -4.73 4.07
CA GLY A 77 -21.45 -4.03 5.12
C GLY A 77 -19.97 -4.44 5.21
N LEU A 78 -19.36 -4.14 6.35
CA LEU A 78 -17.95 -4.42 6.61
C LEU A 78 -17.69 -5.94 6.64
N LEU A 79 -16.83 -6.40 5.73
CA LEU A 79 -16.41 -7.80 5.67
C LEU A 79 -15.22 -8.06 6.59
N HIS A 80 -14.14 -7.30 6.39
CA HIS A 80 -12.87 -7.46 7.09
C HIS A 80 -12.23 -6.09 7.31
N PHE A 81 -11.36 -6.01 8.31
CA PHE A 81 -10.39 -4.92 8.36
C PHE A 81 -9.03 -5.40 8.83
N HIS A 82 -8.01 -4.67 8.40
CA HIS A 82 -6.60 -4.99 8.63
C HIS A 82 -5.94 -3.82 9.32
N SER A 83 -5.23 -4.09 10.42
CA SER A 83 -4.36 -3.10 11.07
C SER A 83 -2.91 -3.34 10.66
N PHE A 84 -2.19 -2.27 10.34
CA PHE A 84 -0.82 -2.30 9.85
C PHE A 84 0.12 -1.78 10.93
N ASN A 85 1.18 -2.53 11.23
CA ASN A 85 2.13 -2.22 12.29
C ASN A 85 3.52 -2.04 11.70
N TYR A 86 4.21 -0.97 12.10
CA TYR A 86 5.52 -0.59 11.60
C TYR A 86 6.55 -0.54 12.73
N ASP A 87 7.81 -0.73 12.38
CA ASP A 87 8.92 -0.43 13.29
C ASP A 87 9.22 1.09 13.34
N GLU A 88 10.19 1.46 14.17
CA GLU A 88 10.69 2.83 14.32
C GLU A 88 11.28 3.45 13.03
N LYS A 89 11.57 2.61 12.03
CA LYS A 89 12.14 2.96 10.72
C LYS A 89 11.06 3.04 9.63
N ASN A 90 9.78 2.95 10.00
CA ASN A 90 8.62 2.91 9.12
C ASN A 90 8.61 1.70 8.17
N LEU A 91 9.23 0.59 8.55
CA LEU A 91 9.11 -0.68 7.82
C LEU A 91 7.91 -1.45 8.38
N LEU A 92 7.05 -1.94 7.50
CA LEU A 92 5.92 -2.78 7.91
C LEU A 92 6.46 -4.07 8.52
N ILE A 93 6.04 -4.42 9.73
CA ILE A 93 6.52 -5.61 10.45
C ILE A 93 5.42 -6.65 10.67
N SER A 94 4.16 -6.24 10.69
CA SER A 94 3.02 -7.16 10.79
C SER A 94 1.73 -6.52 10.33
N LYS A 95 0.78 -7.36 9.89
CA LYS A 95 -0.63 -7.00 9.75
C LYS A 95 -1.46 -7.86 10.70
N THR A 96 -2.47 -7.26 11.30
CA THR A 96 -3.47 -7.97 12.12
C THR A 96 -4.79 -7.95 11.37
N TYR A 97 -5.40 -9.12 11.22
CA TYR A 97 -6.60 -9.36 10.43
C TYR A 97 -7.79 -9.58 11.34
N PHE A 98 -8.89 -8.90 11.06
CA PHE A 98 -10.14 -8.99 11.80
C PHE A 98 -11.32 -9.22 10.86
N ASN A 99 -12.37 -9.87 11.38
CA ASN A 99 -13.65 -9.98 10.67
C ASN A 99 -14.50 -8.72 10.84
N GLY A 100 -15.64 -8.66 10.16
CA GLY A 100 -16.58 -7.53 10.22
C GLY A 100 -17.14 -7.25 11.62
N SER A 101 -17.14 -8.26 12.49
CA SER A 101 -17.50 -8.17 13.91
C SER A 101 -16.35 -7.71 14.81
N ARG A 102 -15.19 -7.37 14.24
CA ARG A 102 -13.96 -6.96 14.96
C ARG A 102 -13.31 -8.04 15.80
N GLU A 103 -13.59 -9.29 15.49
CA GLU A 103 -12.93 -10.43 16.12
C GLU A 103 -11.62 -10.71 15.39
N PHE A 104 -10.59 -11.06 16.15
CA PHE A 104 -9.29 -11.44 15.61
C PHE A 104 -9.42 -12.71 14.75
N VAL A 105 -8.91 -12.64 13.53
CA VAL A 105 -8.88 -13.76 12.58
C VAL A 105 -7.48 -14.33 12.48
N SER A 106 -6.50 -13.46 12.20
CA SER A 106 -5.12 -13.89 11.96
C SER A 106 -4.14 -12.74 12.13
N LYS A 107 -2.86 -13.06 12.06
CA LYS A 107 -1.77 -12.10 12.03
C LYS A 107 -0.74 -12.54 10.99
N SER A 108 -0.04 -11.59 10.39
CA SER A 108 1.12 -11.87 9.57
C SER A 108 2.39 -11.29 10.15
N LYS A 109 3.50 -11.92 9.81
CA LYS A 109 4.84 -11.37 9.94
C LYS A 109 5.28 -10.85 8.58
N ILE A 110 5.95 -9.71 8.57
CA ILE A 110 6.56 -9.14 7.38
C ILE A 110 8.07 -9.21 7.48
N GLU A 111 8.71 -9.62 6.39
CA GLU A 111 10.16 -9.57 6.23
C GLU A 111 10.54 -8.57 5.16
N ASN A 112 11.45 -7.66 5.49
CA ASN A 112 11.89 -6.58 4.63
C ASN A 112 13.35 -6.80 4.22
N VAL A 113 13.63 -6.73 2.92
CA VAL A 113 14.99 -6.71 2.39
C VAL A 113 15.32 -5.31 1.92
N LEU A 114 16.41 -4.75 2.47
CA LEU A 114 16.93 -3.46 2.10
C LEU A 114 18.18 -3.62 1.24
N ASN A 115 18.39 -2.72 0.28
CA ASN A 115 19.64 -2.66 -0.44
C ASN A 115 20.75 -1.94 0.37
N LYS A 116 21.96 -1.84 -0.20
CA LYS A 116 23.10 -1.15 0.41
C LYS A 116 22.87 0.34 0.75
N LYS A 117 21.85 0.97 0.14
CA LYS A 117 21.42 2.35 0.41
C LYS A 117 20.23 2.42 1.37
N ARG A 118 19.91 1.32 2.04
CA ARG A 118 18.78 1.19 3.01
C ARG A 118 17.40 1.41 2.39
N LYS A 119 17.25 1.34 1.06
CA LYS A 119 15.94 1.38 0.40
C LYS A 119 15.31 -0.01 0.40
N LEU A 120 14.01 -0.08 0.67
CA LEU A 120 13.23 -1.31 0.63
C LEU A 120 13.16 -1.84 -0.80
N ILE A 121 13.72 -3.02 -1.07
CA ILE A 121 13.70 -3.64 -2.40
C ILE A 121 12.78 -4.84 -2.47
N MET A 122 12.45 -5.45 -1.34
CA MET A 122 11.51 -6.55 -1.27
C MET A 122 10.82 -6.58 0.10
N GLN A 123 9.51 -6.85 0.11
CA GLN A 123 8.70 -7.09 1.29
C GLN A 123 7.97 -8.42 1.12
N SER A 124 8.12 -9.34 2.06
CA SER A 124 7.46 -10.65 2.05
C SER A 124 6.51 -10.78 3.23
N GLU A 125 5.26 -11.12 2.97
CA GLU A 125 4.24 -11.34 3.99
C GLU A 125 4.06 -12.83 4.26
N TYR A 126 4.13 -13.24 5.53
CA TYR A 126 3.88 -14.61 5.97
C TYR A 126 2.69 -14.63 6.93
N ARG A 127 1.59 -15.27 6.55
CA ARG A 127 0.41 -15.43 7.42
C ARG A 127 0.61 -16.54 8.44
N ALA A 128 0.03 -16.37 9.63
CA ALA A 128 0.02 -17.38 10.68
C ALA A 128 -0.71 -18.67 10.23
N LEU A 129 -0.19 -19.82 10.67
CA LEU A 129 -0.78 -21.13 10.49
C LEU A 129 -1.82 -21.36 11.61
N GLY A 130 -3.08 -21.06 11.31
CA GLY A 130 -4.22 -21.27 12.21
C GLY A 130 -4.75 -19.99 12.89
N ASN A 131 -6.00 -20.06 13.34
CA ASN A 131 -6.67 -19.00 14.10
C ASN A 131 -6.30 -19.17 15.58
N SER A 132 -5.16 -18.62 16.02
CA SER A 132 -4.83 -18.66 17.46
C SER A 132 -5.66 -17.61 18.20
N LEU A 133 -6.90 -17.96 18.53
CA LEU A 133 -7.74 -17.18 19.46
C LEU A 133 -7.18 -17.21 20.90
N THR A 134 -6.24 -18.10 21.21
CA THR A 134 -5.84 -18.43 22.58
C THR A 134 -4.41 -18.04 22.96
N ASP A 135 -3.51 -17.81 22.00
CA ASP A 135 -2.16 -17.29 22.29
C ASP A 135 -1.62 -16.49 21.08
N SER A 136 -1.77 -15.17 21.14
CA SER A 136 -1.26 -14.24 20.11
C SER A 136 0.26 -14.06 20.16
N ILE A 137 0.94 -14.67 21.14
CA ILE A 137 2.36 -14.52 21.39
C ILE A 137 3.15 -15.65 20.70
N ASN A 138 2.62 -16.87 20.65
CA ASN A 138 3.29 -18.05 20.06
C ASN A 138 2.69 -18.48 18.71
N LEU A 139 2.67 -17.57 17.73
CA LEU A 139 2.18 -17.86 16.38
C LEU A 139 3.24 -18.60 15.55
N LYS A 140 2.85 -19.71 14.92
CA LYS A 140 3.61 -20.35 13.84
C LYS A 140 3.22 -19.69 12.53
N TYR A 141 4.20 -19.36 11.69
CA TYR A 141 3.96 -18.73 10.38
C TYR A 141 4.18 -19.72 9.24
N SER A 142 3.53 -19.46 8.10
CA SER A 142 3.80 -20.22 6.88
C SER A 142 5.27 -20.09 6.47
N VAL A 143 5.83 -21.16 5.93
CA VAL A 143 7.21 -21.18 5.42
C VAL A 143 7.31 -20.48 4.07
N PHE A 144 6.19 -20.42 3.32
CA PHE A 144 6.11 -19.72 2.04
C PHE A 144 5.37 -18.39 2.22
N PRO A 145 5.85 -17.30 1.61
CA PRO A 145 5.17 -16.02 1.68
C PRO A 145 3.79 -16.12 1.02
N TYR A 146 2.82 -15.46 1.65
CA TYR A 146 1.49 -15.24 1.12
C TYR A 146 1.51 -14.20 0.00
N GLN A 147 2.31 -13.15 0.16
CA GLN A 147 2.49 -12.08 -0.83
C GLN A 147 3.95 -11.63 -0.81
N ILE A 148 4.50 -11.33 -1.99
CA ILE A 148 5.81 -10.68 -2.15
C ILE A 148 5.60 -9.38 -2.91
N THR A 149 6.20 -8.29 -2.45
CA THR A 149 6.26 -7.03 -3.18
C THR A 149 7.71 -6.66 -3.46
N GLU A 150 8.06 -6.47 -4.72
CA GLU A 150 9.39 -6.04 -5.17
C GLU A 150 9.35 -4.57 -5.58
N PHE A 151 10.36 -3.79 -5.19
CA PHE A 151 10.44 -2.35 -5.44
C PHE A 151 11.65 -2.01 -6.32
N LEU A 152 11.42 -1.26 -7.39
CA LEU A 152 12.42 -0.85 -8.36
C LEU A 152 12.56 0.67 -8.37
N TYR A 153 13.82 1.11 -8.43
CA TYR A 153 14.20 2.51 -8.33
C TYR A 153 15.02 2.96 -9.54
N ASP A 154 14.92 4.25 -9.89
CA ASP A 154 15.82 4.87 -10.87
C ASP A 154 17.23 5.12 -10.29
N SER A 155 18.12 5.70 -11.10
CA SER A 155 19.48 6.06 -10.67
C SER A 155 19.51 7.07 -9.52
N ASN A 156 18.45 7.87 -9.38
CA ASN A 156 18.26 8.90 -8.36
C ASN A 156 17.56 8.35 -7.10
N TRP A 157 17.23 7.06 -7.06
CA TRP A 157 16.55 6.38 -5.96
C TRP A 157 15.10 6.81 -5.75
N ASN A 158 14.47 7.29 -6.81
CA ASN A 158 13.02 7.46 -6.86
C ASN A 158 12.37 6.11 -7.18
N LEU A 159 11.29 5.77 -6.48
CA LEU A 159 10.51 4.58 -6.78
C LEU A 159 9.84 4.78 -8.14
N ILE A 160 10.12 3.89 -9.10
CA ILE A 160 9.57 3.97 -10.46
C ILE A 160 8.64 2.80 -10.76
N LYS A 161 8.74 1.70 -10.01
CA LYS A 161 7.93 0.52 -10.25
C LYS A 161 7.88 -0.36 -9.02
N PHE A 162 6.77 -1.03 -8.78
CA PHE A 162 6.73 -2.18 -7.90
C PHE A 162 5.86 -3.29 -8.47
N ASN A 163 6.23 -4.53 -8.15
CA ASN A 163 5.53 -5.74 -8.56
C ASN A 163 4.96 -6.42 -7.32
N VAL A 164 3.70 -6.87 -7.37
CA VAL A 164 3.07 -7.65 -6.31
C VAL A 164 2.79 -9.05 -6.83
N TYR A 165 3.27 -10.06 -6.10
CA TYR A 165 3.07 -11.47 -6.40
C TYR A 165 2.29 -12.10 -5.25
N ASP A 166 1.14 -12.68 -5.56
CA ASP A 166 0.35 -13.42 -4.59
C ASP A 166 0.61 -14.91 -4.69
N ARG A 167 0.64 -15.58 -3.54
CA ARG A 167 0.95 -17.02 -3.44
C ARG A 167 0.03 -17.90 -4.28
N PHE A 168 -1.23 -17.52 -4.41
CA PHE A 168 -2.22 -18.30 -5.15
C PHE A 168 -2.08 -18.15 -6.66
N SER A 169 -1.26 -17.21 -7.12
CA SER A 169 -1.20 -16.79 -8.52
C SER A 169 0.25 -16.78 -9.00
N SER A 170 0.92 -17.93 -8.98
CA SER A 170 2.34 -18.05 -9.35
C SER A 170 2.69 -17.55 -10.75
N ASN A 171 1.69 -17.42 -11.62
CA ASN A 171 1.79 -16.94 -12.98
C ASN A 171 1.18 -15.54 -13.19
N ILE A 172 0.71 -14.87 -12.13
CA ILE A 172 0.12 -13.53 -12.18
C ILE A 172 0.91 -12.59 -11.27
N LYS A 173 1.11 -11.35 -11.73
CA LYS A 173 1.58 -10.27 -10.87
C LYS A 173 0.91 -8.96 -11.21
N ASP A 174 0.70 -8.14 -10.18
CA ASP A 174 0.32 -6.75 -10.38
C ASP A 174 1.56 -5.88 -10.52
N VAL A 175 1.51 -4.94 -11.44
CA VAL A 175 2.60 -4.05 -11.78
C VAL A 175 2.11 -2.62 -11.74
N THR A 176 2.67 -1.84 -10.82
CA THR A 176 2.44 -0.40 -10.74
C THR A 176 3.69 0.34 -11.17
N GLU A 177 3.55 1.24 -12.14
CA GLU A 177 4.61 2.12 -12.62
C GLU A 177 4.34 3.55 -12.19
N LEU A 178 5.40 4.23 -11.74
CA LEU A 178 5.35 5.58 -11.23
C LEU A 178 6.26 6.51 -12.03
N ASN A 179 5.81 7.74 -12.22
CA ASN A 179 6.63 8.84 -12.71
C ASN A 179 6.51 10.02 -11.74
N ASN A 180 7.64 10.43 -11.16
CA ASN A 180 7.70 11.50 -10.15
C ASN A 180 6.69 11.30 -9.00
N GLY A 181 6.62 10.06 -8.49
CA GLY A 181 5.72 9.71 -7.38
C GLY A 181 4.23 9.64 -7.75
N LYS A 182 3.88 9.67 -9.04
CA LYS A 182 2.49 9.48 -9.50
C LYS A 182 2.35 8.17 -10.24
N ILE A 183 1.28 7.42 -9.97
CA ILE A 183 0.93 6.24 -10.75
C ILE A 183 0.63 6.69 -12.18
N VAL A 184 1.37 6.13 -13.14
CA VAL A 184 1.15 6.35 -14.58
C VAL A 184 0.58 5.14 -15.27
N LYS A 185 0.75 3.95 -14.68
CA LYS A 185 0.24 2.70 -15.23
C LYS A 185 0.05 1.68 -14.12
N ASN A 186 -1.07 0.99 -14.15
CA ASN A 186 -1.30 -0.25 -13.41
C ASN A 186 -1.59 -1.35 -14.42
N SER A 187 -0.93 -2.49 -14.25
CA SER A 187 -1.08 -3.63 -15.15
C SER A 187 -1.16 -4.93 -14.38
N ILE A 188 -2.01 -5.85 -14.81
CA ILE A 188 -1.96 -7.24 -14.39
C ILE A 188 -1.18 -7.99 -15.46
N VAL A 189 -0.10 -8.65 -15.07
CA VAL A 189 0.72 -9.45 -15.97
C VAL A 189 0.45 -10.92 -15.71
N VAL A 190 -0.08 -11.63 -16.70
CA VAL A 190 -0.37 -13.06 -16.67
C VAL A 190 0.58 -13.79 -17.61
N ILE A 191 1.18 -14.87 -17.11
CA ILE A 191 1.98 -15.81 -17.89
C ILE A 191 1.13 -17.05 -18.13
N GLU A 192 0.70 -17.26 -19.37
CA GLU A 192 -0.07 -18.44 -19.77
C GLU A 192 0.57 -18.99 -21.05
N ASP A 193 0.92 -20.28 -21.04
CA ASP A 193 1.51 -20.99 -22.18
C ASP A 193 2.73 -20.31 -22.87
N GLY A 194 3.52 -19.55 -22.11
CA GLY A 194 4.71 -18.85 -22.61
C GLY A 194 4.42 -17.48 -23.23
N GLU A 195 3.15 -17.06 -23.26
CA GLU A 195 2.73 -15.73 -23.66
C GLU A 195 2.57 -14.82 -22.43
N ILE A 196 2.94 -13.55 -22.60
CA ILE A 196 2.85 -12.52 -21.56
C ILE A 196 1.69 -11.60 -21.94
N PHE A 197 0.59 -11.70 -21.20
CA PHE A 197 -0.53 -10.77 -21.30
C PHE A 197 -0.36 -9.66 -20.27
N SER A 198 -0.56 -8.42 -20.69
CA SER A 198 -0.59 -7.25 -19.81
C SER A 198 -1.93 -6.57 -20.00
N GLU A 199 -2.83 -6.72 -19.03
CA GLU A 199 -4.06 -5.93 -18.99
C GLU A 199 -3.78 -4.64 -18.22
N SER A 200 -4.03 -3.50 -18.83
CA SER A 200 -4.06 -2.18 -18.19
C SER A 200 -5.36 -1.52 -18.69
N ILE A 201 -6.00 -0.53 -18.09
CA ILE A 201 -5.46 0.68 -17.48
C ILE A 201 -6.60 1.33 -16.68
N TYR A 202 -6.38 1.70 -15.42
CA TYR A 202 -7.20 2.74 -14.80
C TYR A 202 -6.64 4.10 -15.23
N ASP A 203 -7.38 4.84 -16.05
CA ASP A 203 -7.03 6.20 -16.42
C ASP A 203 -7.56 7.18 -15.39
N CYS A 204 -6.72 8.08 -14.90
CA CYS A 204 -7.20 9.17 -14.08
C CYS A 204 -7.87 10.25 -14.93
N VAL A 205 -9.18 10.43 -14.75
CA VAL A 205 -9.98 11.42 -15.51
C VAL A 205 -10.32 12.67 -14.71
N LYS A 206 -10.13 12.65 -13.39
CA LYS A 206 -10.36 13.82 -12.52
C LYS A 206 -9.41 13.86 -11.34
N TYR A 207 -8.89 15.05 -11.06
CA TYR A 207 -8.02 15.33 -9.93
C TYR A 207 -8.67 16.30 -8.95
N ASP A 208 -8.27 16.24 -7.68
CA ASP A 208 -8.60 17.26 -6.69
C ASP A 208 -7.60 18.43 -6.67
N SER A 209 -7.77 19.35 -5.72
CA SER A 209 -6.92 20.54 -5.57
C SER A 209 -5.46 20.22 -5.17
N LYS A 210 -5.20 19.02 -4.63
CA LYS A 210 -3.86 18.52 -4.30
C LYS A 210 -3.25 17.71 -5.43
N LYS A 211 -3.95 17.58 -6.57
CA LYS A 211 -3.56 16.77 -7.74
C LYS A 211 -3.55 15.27 -7.46
N ASN A 212 -4.33 14.81 -6.50
CA ASN A 212 -4.61 13.39 -6.31
C ASN A 212 -5.77 12.97 -7.21
N CYS A 213 -5.71 11.76 -7.74
CA CYS A 213 -6.78 11.25 -8.60
C CYS A 213 -8.02 10.91 -7.77
N ILE A 214 -9.17 11.47 -8.15
CA ILE A 214 -10.46 11.27 -7.48
C ILE A 214 -11.50 10.59 -8.38
N ARG A 215 -11.17 10.34 -9.64
CA ARG A 215 -12.00 9.56 -10.55
C ARG A 215 -11.13 8.79 -11.54
N TYR A 216 -11.29 7.48 -11.52
CA TYR A 216 -10.62 6.55 -12.42
C TYR A 216 -11.63 6.05 -13.44
N LYS A 217 -11.20 5.95 -14.70
CA LYS A 217 -11.89 5.27 -15.78
C LYS A 217 -11.20 3.92 -15.98
N ALA A 218 -11.95 2.83 -15.86
CA ALA A 218 -11.47 1.52 -16.27
C ALA A 218 -12.08 1.19 -17.63
N THR A 219 -11.29 0.58 -18.50
CA THR A 219 -11.76 0.06 -19.79
C THR A 219 -11.56 -1.45 -19.78
N GLY A 220 -12.66 -2.19 -19.80
CA GLY A 220 -12.65 -3.65 -19.86
C GLY A 220 -12.19 -4.17 -21.23
N ILE A 221 -11.91 -5.46 -21.31
CA ILE A 221 -11.47 -6.16 -22.53
C ILE A 221 -12.49 -6.02 -23.68
N ASP A 222 -13.79 -6.00 -23.35
CA ASP A 222 -14.90 -5.79 -24.28
C ASP A 222 -15.13 -4.31 -24.63
N SER A 223 -14.20 -3.42 -24.24
CA SER A 223 -14.30 -1.97 -24.35
C SER A 223 -15.42 -1.32 -23.53
N THR A 224 -16.02 -2.04 -22.57
CA THR A 224 -16.93 -1.38 -21.60
C THR A 224 -16.15 -0.41 -20.71
N GLU A 225 -16.76 0.74 -20.47
CA GLU A 225 -16.19 1.77 -19.59
C GLU A 225 -16.90 1.73 -18.24
N SER A 226 -16.12 1.65 -17.16
CA SER A 226 -16.61 1.81 -15.80
C SER A 226 -15.84 2.91 -15.08
N PHE A 227 -16.44 3.46 -14.02
CA PHE A 227 -15.86 4.56 -13.26
C PHE A 227 -15.80 4.21 -11.78
N ILE A 228 -14.65 4.47 -11.19
CA ILE A 228 -14.42 4.35 -9.74
C ILE A 228 -14.14 5.76 -9.22
N ASN A 229 -14.93 6.18 -8.23
CA ASN A 229 -14.67 7.44 -7.54
C ASN A 229 -13.79 7.17 -6.32
N ALA A 230 -12.86 8.09 -6.05
CA ALA A 230 -12.04 8.08 -4.87
C ALA A 230 -12.36 9.30 -4.02
N ARG A 231 -12.81 9.06 -2.79
CA ARG A 231 -13.03 10.09 -1.78
C ARG A 231 -11.79 10.17 -0.90
N ILE A 232 -11.18 11.34 -0.85
CA ILE A 232 -9.96 11.61 -0.07
C ILE A 232 -10.28 12.61 1.04
N GLU A 233 -9.92 12.26 2.27
CA GLU A 233 -9.95 13.20 3.39
C GLU A 233 -8.52 13.57 3.80
N TYR A 234 -8.31 14.83 4.15
CA TYR A 234 -7.01 15.36 4.55
C TYR A 234 -7.00 15.73 6.03
N TYR A 235 -5.84 15.67 6.65
CA TYR A 235 -5.61 16.32 7.94
C TYR A 235 -5.81 17.84 7.81
N LYS A 236 -6.31 18.45 8.89
CA LYS A 236 -6.52 19.90 8.99
C LYS A 236 -5.26 20.61 9.46
#